data_AF-A0A7X8AR30-F1
#
_entry.id   AF-A0A7X8AR30-F1
#
_cell.length_a   1.000
_cell.length_b   1.000
_cell.length_c   1.000
_cell.angle_alpha   90.00
_cell.angle_beta   90.00
_cell.angle_gamma   90.00
#
_symmetry.space_group_name_H-M   'P 1'
#
loop_
_entity.id
_entity.type
_entity.pdbx_description
1 polymer ?
#
loop_
_entity_poly.entity_id
_entity_poly.type
_entity_poly.pdbx_seq_one_letter_code
_entity_poly.pdbx_strand_id
1 'polypeptide(L)' 'MKNERSVRRIERALFRVDNISYEINLEKNTVVIHFSNRVDDDKVIGAISRAGYRAMRL' A
#
# COMPACT_ATOMS: atom_id res chain seq x y z
N MET A 1 -8.78 -5.85 -5.22
CA MET A 1 -8.50 -6.81 -4.12
C MET A 1 -9.75 -7.65 -3.91
N LYS A 2 -9.96 -8.67 -4.74
CA LYS A 2 -11.10 -9.60 -4.59
C LYS A 2 -10.66 -10.98 -4.06
N ASN A 3 -9.40 -11.14 -3.65
CA ASN A 3 -8.85 -12.41 -3.19
C ASN A 3 -7.62 -12.23 -2.26
N GLU A 4 -7.32 -13.24 -1.45
CA GLU A 4 -6.15 -13.29 -0.54
C GLU A 4 -4.81 -13.08 -1.27
N ARG A 5 -4.72 -13.45 -2.55
CA ARG A 5 -3.53 -13.21 -3.38
C ARG A 5 -3.27 -11.73 -3.59
N SER A 6 -4.32 -10.91 -3.66
CA SER A 6 -4.20 -9.47 -3.82
C SER A 6 -3.59 -8.83 -2.57
N VAL A 7 -4.06 -9.27 -1.40
CA VAL A 7 -3.56 -8.84 -0.09
C VAL A 7 -2.07 -9.12 0.03
N ARG A 8 -1.66 -10.37 -0.20
CA ARG A 8 -0.24 -10.78 -0.12
C ARG A 8 0.67 -9.99 -1.08
N ARG A 9 0.17 -9.58 -2.25
CA ARG A 9 0.94 -8.73 -3.19
C ARG A 9 1.17 -7.33 -2.64
N ILE A 10 0.15 -6.73 -2.01
CA ILE A 10 0.25 -5.41 -1.41
C ILE A 10 1.18 -5.45 -0.20
N GLU A 11 1.00 -6.44 0.69
CA GLU A 11 1.88 -6.61 1.85
C GLU A 11 3.34 -6.76 1.44
N ARG A 12 3.64 -7.56 0.41
CA ARG A 12 5.02 -7.70 -0.11
C ARG A 12 5.57 -6.41 -0.70
N ALA A 13 4.73 -5.59 -1.34
CA ALA A 13 5.14 -4.32 -1.92
C ALA A 13 5.45 -3.29 -0.83
N LEU A 14 4.62 -3.27 0.22
CA LEU A 14 4.74 -2.35 1.36
C LEU A 14 5.82 -2.77 2.35
N PHE A 15 6.13 -4.07 2.47
CA PHE A 15 7.20 -4.57 3.34
C PHE A 15 8.59 -3.97 3.03
N ARG A 16 8.80 -3.50 1.79
CA ARG A 16 10.05 -2.86 1.35
C ARG A 16 10.11 -1.37 1.64
N VAL A 17 9.07 -0.81 2.24
CA VAL A 17 8.97 0.61 2.57
C VAL A 17 9.14 0.73 4.08
N ASP A 18 10.21 1.39 4.51
CA ASP A 18 10.44 1.67 5.92
C ASP A 18 9.51 2.79 6.44
N ASN A 19 9.23 2.77 7.74
CA ASN A 19 8.49 3.80 8.48
C ASN A 19 7.03 4.00 8.02
N ILE A 20 6.36 2.93 7.62
CA ILE A 20 4.93 2.93 7.32
C ILE A 20 4.17 1.92 8.19
N SER A 21 2.93 2.23 8.49
CA SER A 21 1.90 1.26 8.89
C SER A 21 0.76 1.30 7.86
N TYR A 22 -0.01 0.21 7.78
CA TYR A 22 -1.10 0.13 6.82
C TYR A 22 -2.28 -0.67 7.35
N GLU A 23 -3.47 -0.30 6.89
CA GLU A 23 -4.72 -0.97 7.18
C GLU A 23 -5.40 -1.36 5.87
N ILE A 24 -5.81 -2.62 5.78
CA ILE A 24 -6.46 -3.17 4.58
C ILE A 24 -7.96 -3.29 4.83
N ASN A 25 -8.75 -2.61 4.01
CA ASN A 25 -10.21 -2.76 4.00
C ASN A 25 -10.62 -3.59 2.78
N LEU A 26 -10.97 -4.86 3.01
CA LEU A 26 -11.38 -5.78 1.96
C LEU A 26 -12.78 -5.49 1.42
N GLU A 27 -13.69 -5.00 2.26
CA GLU A 27 -15.06 -4.67 1.87
C GLU A 27 -15.08 -3.49 0.88
N LYS A 28 -14.33 -2.44 1.20
CA LYS A 28 -14.17 -1.24 0.37
C LYS A 28 -13.11 -1.41 -0.70
N ASN A 29 -12.34 -2.49 -0.65
CA ASN A 29 -11.25 -2.77 -1.57
C ASN A 29 -10.21 -1.62 -1.58
N THR A 30 -9.88 -1.11 -0.41
CA THR A 30 -8.95 0.00 -0.19
C THR A 30 -7.86 -0.37 0.80
N VAL A 31 -6.72 0.31 0.70
CA VAL A 31 -5.63 0.23 1.67
C VAL A 31 -5.29 1.65 2.10
N VAL A 32 -5.28 1.88 3.40
CA VAL A 32 -4.88 3.14 4.01
C VAL A 32 -3.46 2.96 4.52
N ILE A 33 -2.57 3.88 4.16
CA ILE A 33 -1.15 3.85 4.54
C ILE A 33 -0.88 5.07 5.41
N HIS A 34 -0.29 4.84 6.57
CA HIS A 34 0.10 5.88 7.51
C HIS A 34 1.62 5.98 7.52
N PHE A 35 2.13 7.20 7.34
CA PHE A 35 3.55 7.49 7.38
C PHE A 35 3.95 7.88 8.81
N SER A 36 4.90 7.15 9.41
CA SER A 36 5.38 7.46 10.77
C SER A 36 6.37 8.64 10.79
N ASN A 37 6.90 9.03 9.63
CA ASN A 37 7.85 10.12 9.46
C ASN A 37 7.61 10.82 8.11
N ARG A 38 8.47 11.80 7.76
CA ARG A 38 8.54 12.33 6.38
C ARG A 38 9.02 11.23 5.42
N VAL A 39 8.11 10.35 5.04
CA VAL A 39 8.30 9.38 3.97
C VAL A 39 7.95 10.06 2.67
N ASP A 40 8.73 9.74 1.65
CA ASP A 40 8.49 10.20 0.29
C ASP A 40 7.31 9.42 -0.31
N ASP A 41 6.18 10.10 -0.47
CA ASP A 41 4.96 9.59 -1.07
C ASP A 41 5.20 8.92 -2.43
N ASP A 42 6.12 9.45 -3.25
CA ASP A 42 6.41 8.91 -4.58
C ASP A 42 7.02 7.50 -4.49
N LYS A 43 7.79 7.22 -3.43
CA LYS A 43 8.33 5.86 -3.20
C LYS A 43 7.21 4.86 -2.94
N VAL A 44 6.19 5.28 -2.18
CA VAL A 44 5.07 4.42 -1.79
C VAL A 44 4.09 4.24 -2.94
N ILE A 45 3.71 5.34 -3.61
CA ILE A 45 2.90 5.30 -4.83
C ILE A 45 3.58 4.43 -5.88
N GLY A 46 4.89 4.58 -6.08
CA GLY A 46 5.66 3.76 -7.01
C GLY A 46 5.69 2.28 -6.63
N ALA A 47 5.85 1.95 -5.34
CA ALA A 47 5.82 0.55 -4.87
C ALA A 47 4.46 -0.11 -5.13
N ILE A 48 3.37 0.59 -4.83
CA ILE A 48 2.00 0.13 -5.07
C ILE A 48 1.70 0.02 -6.57
N SER A 49 2.15 0.97 -7.38
CA SER A 49 2.03 0.95 -8.84
C SER A 49 2.74 -0.26 -9.46
N ARG A 50 3.99 -0.55 -9.04
CA ARG A 50 4.73 -1.74 -9.48
C ARG A 50 4.04 -3.05 -9.10
N ALA A 51 3.23 -3.06 -8.05
CA ALA A 51 2.43 -4.21 -7.64
C ALA A 51 1.12 -4.36 -8.44
N GLY A 52 0.82 -3.41 -9.34
CA GLY A 52 -0.37 -3.42 -10.20
C GLY A 52 -1.58 -2.72 -9.62
N TYR A 53 -1.39 -1.83 -8.63
CA TYR A 53 -2.46 -1.11 -7.96
C TYR A 53 -2.30 0.40 -8.12
N ARG A 54 -3.39 1.14 -7.93
CA ARG A 54 -3.38 2.59 -7.99
C ARG A 54 -3.46 3.16 -6.58
N ALA A 55 -2.52 4.04 -6.22
CA ALA A 55 -2.55 4.82 -4.99
C ALA A 55 -2.90 6.27 -5.32
N MET A 56 -3.58 6.96 -4.40
CA MET A 56 -3.85 8.39 -4.49
C MET A 56 -3.65 8.98 -3.11
N ARG A 57 -3.00 10.16 -3.05
CA ARG A 57 -2.89 10.94 -1.81
C ARG A 57 -4.24 11.59 -1.53
N LEU A 58 -4.71 11.44 -0.28
CA LEU A 58 -5.90 12.12 0.25
C LEU A 58 -5.49 13.27 1.17
#